data_AF-A0A354CS14-F1
#
_entry.id   AF-A0A354CS14-F1
#
_cell.length_a   1.000
_cell.length_b   1.000
_cell.length_c   1.000
_cell.angle_alpha   90.00
_cell.angle_beta   90.00
_cell.angle_gamma   90.00
#
_symmetry.space_group_name_H-M   'P 1'
#
loop_
_entity.id
_entity.type
_entity.pdbx_description
1 polymer ?
#
loop_
_entity_poly.entity_id
_entity_poly.type
_entity_poly.pdbx_seq_one_letter_code
_entity_poly.pdbx_strand_id
1 'polypeptide(L)'
;MSVYYFLSTSDKNFPDLLSPKKHRPDGSALNVFSCEEDLYELEIIKEHTGGYRDIPFYTELPFIYTIDWQFTKERCLRLFEHIKANAEGKNKYELHRIWLANCISKSSFRKDIQNGVDSVKKISLSLNTDRESAASILAEAFSGEDFLQITLY
;
A
#
# COMPACT_ATOMS: atom_id res chain seq x y z
N MET A 1 -5.50 8.19 15.48
CA MET A 1 -4.38 7.94 14.54
C MET A 1 -4.96 7.22 13.34
N SER A 2 -4.41 7.42 12.15
CA SER A 2 -4.89 6.78 10.92
C SER A 2 -3.84 5.79 10.43
N VAL A 3 -4.28 4.61 10.03
CA VAL A 3 -3.43 3.61 9.37
C VAL A 3 -3.32 3.99 7.91
N TYR A 4 -2.12 3.89 7.36
CA TYR A 4 -1.82 4.22 5.99
C TYR A 4 -1.19 3.01 5.29
N TYR A 5 -1.71 2.72 4.09
CA TYR A 5 -1.27 1.61 3.25
C TYR A 5 -0.61 2.18 2.00
N PHE A 6 0.57 1.69 1.67
CA PHE A 6 1.26 2.11 0.47
C PHE A 6 2.13 1.03 -0.13
N LEU A 7 2.34 1.14 -1.43
CA LEU A 7 3.40 0.47 -2.16
C LEU A 7 4.57 1.45 -2.28
N SER A 8 5.76 1.02 -1.88
CA SER A 8 6.99 1.73 -2.16
C SER A 8 7.85 0.93 -3.14
N THR A 9 8.45 1.62 -4.11
CA THR A 9 9.23 0.97 -5.17
C THR A 9 10.40 1.83 -5.66
N SER A 10 11.40 1.18 -6.24
CA SER A 10 12.43 1.84 -7.05
C SER A 10 11.97 2.09 -8.50
N ASP A 11 10.79 1.60 -8.88
CA ASP A 11 10.21 1.74 -10.19
C ASP A 11 9.42 3.04 -10.35
N LYS A 12 9.98 3.99 -11.10
CA LYS A 12 9.31 5.27 -11.38
C LYS A 12 8.10 5.14 -12.30
N ASN A 13 8.00 4.03 -13.05
CA ASN A 13 7.03 3.83 -14.11
C ASN A 13 5.91 2.84 -13.70
N PHE A 14 5.88 2.40 -12.43
CA PHE A 14 4.82 1.52 -11.97
C PHE A 14 3.45 2.19 -12.21
N PRO A 15 2.49 1.51 -12.86
CA PRO A 15 1.24 2.13 -13.27
C PRO A 15 0.24 2.22 -12.12
N ASP A 16 -0.57 3.27 -12.15
CA ASP A 16 -1.72 3.39 -11.28
C ASP A 16 -2.75 2.29 -11.57
N LEU A 17 -3.50 1.92 -10.54
CA LEU A 17 -4.69 1.10 -10.63
C LEU A 17 -5.88 1.96 -10.16
N LEU A 18 -6.72 2.39 -11.11
CA LEU A 18 -7.95 3.10 -10.78
C LEU A 18 -9.11 2.10 -10.69
N SER A 19 -9.95 2.27 -9.68
CA SER A 19 -11.13 1.44 -9.52
C SER A 19 -12.19 1.86 -10.54
N PRO A 20 -12.75 0.94 -11.36
CA PRO A 20 -13.83 1.26 -12.29
C PRO A 20 -15.14 1.64 -11.56
N LYS A 21 -15.21 1.39 -10.25
CA LYS A 21 -16.32 1.83 -9.39
C LYS A 21 -16.14 3.26 -8.86
N LYS A 22 -14.91 3.80 -8.94
CA LYS A 22 -14.58 5.18 -8.54
C LYS A 22 -14.21 6.08 -9.71
N HIS A 23 -13.80 5.50 -10.84
CA HIS A 23 -13.32 6.22 -12.01
C HIS A 23 -13.91 5.68 -13.31
N ARG A 24 -14.12 6.56 -14.28
CA ARG A 24 -14.43 6.21 -15.67
C ARG A 24 -13.17 5.70 -16.40
N PRO A 25 -13.31 5.07 -17.58
CA PRO A 25 -12.17 4.61 -18.37
C PRO A 25 -11.17 5.71 -18.78
N ASP A 26 -11.61 6.98 -18.81
CA ASP A 26 -10.76 8.15 -19.08
C ASP A 26 -10.02 8.66 -17.83
N GLY A 27 -10.19 8.01 -16.68
CA GLY A 27 -9.59 8.38 -15.39
C GLY A 27 -10.36 9.45 -14.61
N SER A 28 -11.51 9.94 -15.11
CA SER A 28 -12.32 10.91 -14.37
C SER A 28 -13.10 10.26 -13.23
N ALA A 29 -13.18 10.91 -12.07
CA ALA A 29 -13.92 10.41 -10.92
C ALA A 29 -15.44 10.27 -11.21
N LEU A 30 -16.03 9.23 -10.65
CA LEU A 30 -17.47 9.03 -10.58
C LEU A 30 -18.01 9.77 -9.35
N ASN A 31 -19.12 10.49 -9.52
CA ASN A 31 -19.77 11.26 -8.45
C ASN A 31 -20.98 10.54 -7.85
N VAL A 32 -21.24 9.31 -8.28
CA VAL A 32 -22.39 8.50 -7.85
C VAL A 32 -21.89 7.09 -7.61
N PHE A 33 -22.12 6.59 -6.40
CA PHE A 33 -21.76 5.25 -5.96
C PHE A 33 -23.04 4.45 -5.68
N SER A 34 -23.00 3.14 -5.91
CA SER A 34 -24.19 2.29 -5.71
C SER A 34 -24.33 1.89 -4.24
N CYS A 35 -23.21 1.73 -3.54
CA CYS A 35 -23.14 1.45 -2.11
C CYS A 35 -21.87 2.04 -1.49
N GLU A 36 -21.78 2.01 -0.15
CA GLU A 36 -20.61 2.48 0.58
C GLU A 36 -19.35 1.65 0.27
N GLU A 37 -19.50 0.34 0.01
CA GLU A 37 -18.38 -0.55 -0.30
C GLU A 37 -17.63 -0.15 -1.58
N ASP A 38 -18.29 0.55 -2.50
CA ASP A 38 -17.67 1.08 -3.72
C ASP A 38 -16.60 2.14 -3.42
N LEU A 39 -16.71 2.85 -2.28
CA LEU A 39 -15.75 3.85 -1.83
C LEU A 39 -14.42 3.23 -1.40
N TYR A 40 -14.47 2.00 -0.89
CA TYR A 40 -13.31 1.29 -0.35
C TYR A 40 -12.74 0.23 -1.32
N GLU A 41 -13.04 0.37 -2.60
CA GLU A 41 -12.45 -0.45 -3.64
C GLU A 41 -10.97 -0.17 -3.83
N LEU A 42 -10.23 -1.22 -4.21
CA LEU A 42 -8.79 -1.16 -4.40
C LEU A 42 -8.43 -0.13 -5.49
N GLU A 43 -7.62 0.84 -5.08
CA GLU A 43 -6.87 1.73 -5.95
C GLU A 43 -5.41 1.78 -5.55
N ILE A 44 -4.54 1.99 -6.53
CA ILE A 44 -3.10 2.21 -6.33
C ILE A 44 -2.76 3.47 -7.09
N ILE A 45 -2.43 4.55 -6.39
CA ILE A 45 -2.29 5.88 -7.01
C ILE A 45 -0.93 6.44 -6.63
N LYS A 46 -0.16 6.86 -7.63
CA LYS A 46 1.13 7.50 -7.42
C LYS A 46 0.99 8.79 -6.62
N GLU A 47 1.73 8.90 -5.53
CA GLU A 47 1.79 10.12 -4.75
C GLU A 47 2.62 11.19 -5.50
N HIS A 48 2.01 12.36 -5.73
CA HIS A 48 2.73 13.51 -6.27
C HIS A 48 3.56 14.21 -5.17
N THR A 49 4.67 14.84 -5.56
CA THR A 49 5.63 15.48 -4.63
C THR A 49 4.94 16.39 -3.60
N GLY A 50 5.12 16.07 -2.32
CA GLY A 50 4.47 16.75 -1.19
C GLY A 50 3.77 15.83 -0.19
N GLY A 51 3.78 14.52 -0.43
CA GLY A 51 3.14 13.49 0.42
C GLY A 51 3.62 13.42 1.88
N TYR A 52 3.00 12.50 2.63
CA TYR A 52 3.17 12.33 4.08
C TYR A 52 4.66 12.33 4.50
N ARG A 53 5.02 13.26 5.40
CA ARG A 53 6.41 13.53 5.84
C ARG A 53 7.08 12.35 6.54
N ASP A 54 6.28 11.37 6.93
CA ASP A 54 6.62 10.29 7.83
C ASP A 54 7.12 9.07 7.05
N ILE A 55 6.55 8.84 5.86
CA ILE A 55 6.83 7.69 5.00
C ILE A 55 8.32 7.52 4.71
N PRO A 56 9.10 8.57 4.39
CA PRO A 56 10.54 8.43 4.13
C PRO A 56 11.36 7.90 5.32
N PHE A 57 10.80 7.87 6.53
CA PHE A 57 11.46 7.26 7.69
C PHE A 57 11.20 5.74 7.81
N TYR A 58 10.20 5.22 7.10
CA TYR A 58 9.84 3.79 7.11
C TYR A 58 10.37 3.03 5.90
N THR A 59 10.69 3.73 4.80
CA THR A 59 11.22 3.13 3.58
C THR A 59 12.32 3.99 2.96
N GLU A 60 13.31 3.35 2.36
CA GLU A 60 14.37 4.00 1.58
C GLU A 60 14.01 4.11 0.09
N LEU A 61 12.82 3.63 -0.31
CA LEU A 61 12.41 3.59 -1.71
C LEU A 61 11.77 4.93 -2.14
N PRO A 62 12.17 5.48 -3.31
CA PRO A 62 11.86 6.86 -3.68
C PRO A 62 10.44 7.06 -4.25
N PHE A 63 9.79 6.03 -4.78
CA PHE A 63 8.47 6.16 -5.39
C PHE A 63 7.43 5.51 -4.50
N ILE A 64 6.42 6.30 -4.11
CA ILE A 64 5.37 5.91 -3.19
C ILE A 64 4.02 5.96 -3.94
N TYR A 65 3.23 4.92 -3.73
CA TYR A 65 1.89 4.78 -4.29
C TYR A 65 0.93 4.48 -3.14
N THR A 66 -0.08 5.32 -2.96
CA THR A 66 -1.15 5.09 -1.99
C THR A 66 -1.96 3.88 -2.38
N ILE A 67 -2.24 3.01 -1.41
CA ILE A 67 -3.20 1.91 -1.58
C ILE A 67 -4.47 2.30 -0.84
N ASP A 68 -5.47 2.74 -1.57
CA ASP A 68 -6.79 3.04 -1.00
C ASP A 68 -7.68 1.82 -1.14
N TRP A 69 -8.10 1.27 -0.01
CA TRP A 69 -8.90 0.04 0.04
C TRP A 69 -9.43 -0.24 1.45
N GLN A 70 -10.46 -1.09 1.51
CA GLN A 70 -10.73 -1.93 2.67
C GLN A 70 -10.31 -3.36 2.32
N PHE A 71 -9.45 -3.95 3.15
CA PHE A 71 -8.90 -5.27 2.85
C PHE A 71 -10.02 -6.33 2.74
N THR A 72 -9.97 -7.11 1.67
CA THR A 72 -10.70 -8.38 1.53
C THR A 72 -9.80 -9.36 0.80
N LYS A 73 -10.11 -10.66 0.82
CA LYS A 73 -9.31 -11.66 0.10
C LYS A 73 -9.29 -11.39 -1.40
N GLU A 74 -10.42 -11.01 -1.99
CA GLU A 74 -10.55 -10.68 -3.41
C GLU A 74 -9.71 -9.47 -3.79
N ARG A 75 -9.67 -8.44 -2.93
CA ARG A 75 -8.84 -7.25 -3.16
C ARG A 75 -7.36 -7.54 -2.97
N CYS A 76 -6.98 -8.42 -2.03
CA CYS A 76 -5.60 -8.90 -1.89
C CYS A 76 -5.13 -9.63 -3.15
N LEU A 77 -6.01 -10.45 -3.74
CA LEU A 77 -5.74 -11.14 -5.00
C LEU A 77 -5.51 -10.13 -6.13
N ARG A 78 -6.41 -9.15 -6.31
CA ARG A 78 -6.28 -8.09 -7.33
C ARG A 78 -5.00 -7.27 -7.13
N LEU A 79 -4.65 -6.93 -5.88
CA LEU A 79 -3.42 -6.22 -5.53
C LEU A 79 -2.19 -7.01 -5.97
N PHE A 80 -2.12 -8.29 -5.62
CA PHE A 80 -0.99 -9.15 -5.97
C PHE A 80 -0.87 -9.33 -7.49
N GLU A 81 -1.98 -9.58 -8.19
CA GLU A 81 -1.99 -9.73 -9.65
C GLU A 81 -1.54 -8.45 -10.36
N HIS A 82 -1.99 -7.27 -9.91
CA HIS A 82 -1.56 -5.99 -10.47
C HIS A 82 -0.06 -5.78 -10.28
N ILE A 83 0.48 -6.02 -9.09
CA ILE A 83 1.92 -5.86 -8.85
C ILE A 83 2.71 -6.88 -9.67
N LYS A 84 2.31 -8.15 -9.66
CA LYS A 84 2.98 -9.22 -10.42
C LYS A 84 3.00 -8.96 -11.92
N ALA A 85 1.92 -8.43 -12.49
CA ALA A 85 1.84 -8.12 -13.92
C ALA A 85 2.72 -6.95 -14.34
N ASN A 86 3.04 -6.03 -13.43
CA ASN A 86 3.76 -4.79 -13.73
C ASN A 86 5.15 -4.69 -13.08
N ALA A 87 5.54 -5.68 -12.26
CA ALA A 87 6.83 -5.70 -11.61
C ALA A 87 7.95 -6.04 -12.60
N GLU A 88 8.97 -5.19 -12.67
CA GLU A 88 10.19 -5.47 -13.41
C GLU A 88 11.26 -6.06 -12.48
N GLY A 89 11.92 -7.15 -12.88
CA GLY A 89 12.84 -7.92 -12.02
C GLY A 89 14.09 -7.19 -11.50
N LYS A 90 14.37 -5.98 -11.98
CA LYS A 90 15.47 -5.12 -11.45
C LYS A 90 15.02 -4.19 -10.32
N ASN A 91 13.71 -4.02 -10.15
CA ASN A 91 13.12 -3.08 -9.21
C ASN A 91 12.73 -3.78 -7.92
N LYS A 92 12.72 -3.04 -6.82
CA LYS A 92 12.21 -3.50 -5.52
C LYS A 92 10.79 -3.03 -5.34
N TYR A 93 9.96 -3.87 -4.72
CA TYR A 93 8.57 -3.55 -4.40
C TYR A 93 8.28 -3.97 -2.95
N GLU A 94 7.71 -3.06 -2.18
CA GLU A 94 7.37 -3.30 -0.78
C GLU A 94 5.97 -2.77 -0.47
N LEU A 95 5.15 -3.62 0.13
CA LEU A 95 3.85 -3.23 0.67
C LEU A 95 4.01 -2.86 2.13
N HIS A 96 3.40 -1.74 2.53
CA HIS A 96 3.52 -1.20 3.87
C HIS A 96 2.16 -0.94 4.49
N ARG A 97 2.07 -1.17 5.80
CA ARG A 97 0.97 -0.74 6.69
C ARG A 97 1.59 -0.08 7.91
N ILE A 98 1.42 1.23 8.06
CA ILE A 98 2.00 2.02 9.16
C ILE A 98 0.95 2.94 9.80
N TRP A 99 1.18 3.40 11.03
CA TRP A 99 0.49 4.57 11.57
C TRP A 99 1.27 5.80 11.11
N LEU A 100 0.54 6.84 10.71
CA LEU A 100 1.13 8.16 10.57
C LEU A 100 1.45 8.72 11.97
N ALA A 101 2.65 9.28 12.12
CA ALA A 101 3.16 9.80 13.37
C ALA A 101 2.43 11.07 13.81
N ASN A 102 2.38 11.30 15.12
CA ASN A 102 1.77 12.49 15.65
C ASN A 102 2.67 13.72 15.48
N CYS A 103 2.18 14.73 14.76
CA CYS A 103 2.91 15.97 14.50
C CYS A 103 2.74 17.06 15.59
N ILE A 104 2.15 16.76 16.76
CA ILE A 104 1.98 17.75 17.87
C ILE A 104 3.31 18.41 18.25
N SER A 105 4.40 17.64 18.29
CA SER A 105 5.73 18.15 18.57
C SER A 105 6.82 17.34 17.87
N LYS A 106 8.01 17.92 17.72
CA LYS A 106 9.16 17.23 17.11
C LYS A 106 9.61 16.00 17.92
N SER A 107 9.47 16.03 19.24
CA SER A 107 9.82 14.88 20.09
C SER A 107 8.77 13.76 19.98
N SER A 108 7.48 14.11 20.00
CA SER A 108 6.38 13.16 19.75
C SER A 108 6.53 12.48 18.40
N PHE A 109 6.75 13.28 17.34
CA PHE A 109 6.99 12.79 16.00
C PHE A 109 8.12 11.75 15.96
N ARG A 110 9.30 12.09 16.47
CA ARG A 110 10.46 11.17 16.46
C ARG A 110 10.21 9.89 17.24
N LYS A 111 9.53 10.00 18.40
CA LYS A 111 9.20 8.85 19.24
C LYS A 111 8.24 7.90 18.51
N ASP A 112 7.21 8.44 17.88
CA ASP A 112 6.21 7.64 17.16
C ASP A 112 6.82 6.96 15.93
N ILE A 113 7.68 7.68 15.19
CA ILE A 113 8.46 7.10 14.09
C ILE A 113 9.32 5.93 14.60
N GLN A 114 10.11 6.14 15.65
CA GLN A 114 11.01 5.12 16.20
C GLN A 114 10.24 3.88 16.68
N ASN A 115 9.18 4.08 17.48
CA ASN A 115 8.31 2.99 17.93
C ASN A 115 7.70 2.23 16.74
N GLY A 116 7.38 2.96 15.67
CA GLY A 116 6.86 2.36 14.46
C GLY A 116 7.90 1.48 13.77
N VAL A 117 9.07 2.03 13.49
CA VAL A 117 10.18 1.31 12.84
C VAL A 117 10.54 0.05 13.64
N ASP A 118 10.58 0.13 14.97
CA ASP A 118 10.93 -1.01 15.84
C ASP A 118 9.84 -2.09 15.91
N SER A 119 8.58 -1.74 15.62
CA SER A 119 7.45 -2.67 15.67
C SER A 119 7.05 -3.25 14.30
N VAL A 120 7.74 -2.88 13.21
CA VAL A 120 7.44 -3.41 11.87
C VAL A 120 7.70 -4.91 11.79
N LYS A 121 6.63 -5.68 11.61
CA LYS A 121 6.68 -7.08 11.19
C LYS A 121 7.11 -7.14 9.72
N LYS A 122 8.17 -7.90 9.44
CA LYS A 122 8.72 -8.08 8.10
C LYS A 122 8.31 -9.44 7.54
N ILE A 123 7.78 -9.44 6.33
CA ILE A 123 7.38 -10.63 5.59
C ILE A 123 8.04 -10.57 4.21
N SER A 124 8.35 -11.73 3.63
CA SER A 124 8.79 -11.83 2.25
C SER A 124 7.82 -12.71 1.47
N LEU A 125 7.40 -12.25 0.29
CA LEU A 125 6.47 -12.95 -0.58
C LEU A 125 7.01 -12.98 -2.01
N SER A 126 7.12 -14.16 -2.61
CA SER A 126 7.60 -14.24 -3.98
C SER A 126 6.49 -13.86 -4.97
N LEU A 127 6.84 -13.11 -6.01
CA LEU A 127 5.97 -12.86 -7.15
C LEU A 127 5.69 -14.14 -7.96
N ASN A 128 6.48 -15.19 -7.78
CA ASN A 128 6.24 -16.50 -8.40
C ASN A 128 5.21 -17.35 -7.64
N THR A 129 4.84 -16.98 -6.41
CA THR A 129 3.78 -17.65 -5.65
C THR A 129 2.48 -17.64 -6.46
N ASP A 130 1.70 -18.73 -6.37
CA ASP A 130 0.39 -18.79 -7.00
C ASP A 130 -0.56 -17.77 -6.37
N ARG A 131 -1.52 -17.30 -7.16
CA ARG A 131 -2.42 -16.19 -6.79
C ARG A 131 -3.23 -16.46 -5.52
N GLU A 132 -3.66 -17.71 -5.28
CA GLU A 132 -4.53 -18.03 -4.14
C GLU A 132 -3.73 -18.09 -2.84
N SER A 133 -2.54 -18.68 -2.88
CA SER A 133 -1.61 -18.68 -1.75
C SER A 133 -1.13 -17.27 -1.43
N ALA A 134 -0.74 -16.49 -2.45
CA ALA A 134 -0.32 -15.11 -2.26
C ALA A 134 -1.43 -14.25 -1.65
N ALA A 135 -2.66 -14.34 -2.16
CA ALA A 135 -3.80 -13.63 -1.61
C ALA A 135 -4.08 -14.03 -0.14
N SER A 136 -3.91 -15.31 0.20
CA SER A 136 -4.10 -15.79 1.57
C SER A 136 -3.03 -15.26 2.53
N ILE A 137 -1.76 -15.24 2.11
CA ILE A 137 -0.66 -14.65 2.88
C ILE A 137 -0.88 -13.16 3.10
N LEU A 138 -1.27 -12.42 2.06
CA LEU A 138 -1.58 -11.00 2.15
C LEU A 138 -2.78 -10.75 3.09
N ALA A 139 -3.85 -11.54 2.96
CA ALA A 139 -5.03 -11.41 3.81
C ALA A 139 -4.70 -11.67 5.27
N GLU A 140 -3.93 -12.71 5.58
CA GLU A 140 -3.46 -13.00 6.94
C GLU A 140 -2.61 -11.84 7.48
N ALA A 141 -1.67 -11.34 6.67
CA ALA A 141 -0.78 -10.26 7.08
C ALA A 141 -1.53 -8.95 7.35
N PHE A 142 -2.50 -8.58 6.50
CA PHE A 142 -3.29 -7.35 6.65
C PHE A 142 -4.43 -7.46 7.67
N SER A 143 -4.81 -8.68 8.07
CA SER A 143 -5.80 -8.90 9.14
C SER A 143 -5.28 -8.54 10.54
N GLY A 144 -3.96 -8.49 10.70
CA GLY A 144 -3.32 -8.13 11.96
C GLY A 144 -3.36 -6.63 12.26
N GLU A 145 -3.12 -6.28 13.52
CA GLU A 145 -2.98 -4.89 13.96
C GLU A 145 -1.54 -4.36 13.85
N ASP A 146 -0.58 -5.23 13.54
CA ASP A 146 0.84 -4.91 13.47
C ASP A 146 1.18 -3.99 12.31
N PHE A 147 2.27 -3.24 12.49
CA PHE A 147 2.94 -2.62 11.36
C PHE A 147 3.58 -3.67 10.49
N LEU A 148 3.53 -3.43 9.19
CA LEU A 148 3.85 -4.45 8.22
C LEU A 148 4.70 -3.87 7.11
N GLN A 149 5.75 -4.60 6.78
CA GLN A 149 6.51 -4.46 5.54
C GLN A 149 6.54 -5.83 4.87
N ILE A 150 5.98 -5.94 3.68
CA ILE A 150 6.06 -7.14 2.84
C ILE A 150 6.98 -6.84 1.66
N THR A 151 8.14 -7.48 1.62
CA THR A 151 9.05 -7.39 0.47
C THR A 151 8.63 -8.40 -0.60
N LEU A 152 8.43 -7.91 -1.82
CA LEU A 152 8.06 -8.72 -2.99
C LEU A 152 9.31 -9.01 -3.83
N TYR A 153 9.52 -10.28 -4.21
CA TYR A 153 10.73 -10.73 -4.92
C TYR A 153 10.51 -11.83 -5.96
#